data_AF-A0ABD2KNK7-F1
#
_entry.id   AF-A0ABD2KNK7-F1
#
_cell.length_a   1.000
_cell.length_b   1.000
_cell.length_c   1.000
_cell.angle_alpha   90.00
_cell.angle_beta   90.00
_cell.angle_gamma   90.00
#
_symmetry.space_group_name_H-M   'P 1'
#
loop_
_entity.id
_entity.type
_entity.pdbx_description
1 polymer ?
#
loop_
_entity_poly.entity_id
_entity_poly.type
_entity_poly.pdbx_seq_one_letter_code
_entity_poly.pdbx_strand_id
1 'polypeptide(L)'
;MATFVASQKGGTKLEFEGHLYQKKEARGDNIYWRCDEYKTLNCTGTAKTIGLREGTEATWIGRPGRRPLFPLEMWNNRTVTLQQLPRTTNSVESWHHQIQSKFSSPHPNIFTFIDGIRSENVRVNAICVKLDCGHEVPLYSRLEYRQANERLLNLIRGYQQADQVNFLRATSRFIKFRGVDPVQQEAEDMDED
;
A
#
# COMPACT_ATOMS: atom_id res chain seq x y z
N MET A 1 11.54 -21.24 -10.37
CA MET A 1 10.67 -20.40 -9.51
C MET A 1 10.98 -20.77 -8.07
N ALA A 2 11.20 -19.82 -7.16
CA ALA A 2 11.62 -20.14 -5.80
C ALA A 2 10.46 -20.71 -4.97
N THR A 3 10.68 -21.79 -4.21
CA THR A 3 9.69 -22.43 -3.35
C THR A 3 10.12 -22.41 -1.88
N PHE A 4 9.16 -22.52 -0.95
CA PHE A 4 9.45 -22.57 0.48
C PHE A 4 9.28 -24.00 1.00
N VAL A 5 10.30 -24.52 1.66
CA VAL A 5 10.33 -25.90 2.18
C VAL A 5 10.43 -25.87 3.70
N ALA A 6 9.64 -26.71 4.37
CA ALA A 6 9.74 -26.88 5.83
C ALA A 6 11.00 -27.67 6.20
N SER A 7 11.76 -27.15 7.15
CA SER A 7 12.89 -27.84 7.78
C SER A 7 12.38 -28.85 8.81
N GLN A 8 13.12 -29.94 8.98
CA GLN A 8 12.86 -30.95 10.02
C GLN A 8 12.83 -30.37 11.44
N LYS A 9 13.46 -29.20 11.67
CA LYS A 9 13.45 -28.47 12.96
C LYS A 9 12.39 -27.36 13.04
N GLY A 10 11.40 -27.34 12.14
CA GLY A 10 10.29 -26.38 12.14
C GLY A 10 10.59 -25.00 11.55
N GLY A 11 11.81 -24.76 11.05
CA GLY A 11 12.15 -23.53 10.31
C GLY A 11 11.74 -23.57 8.84
N THR A 12 11.62 -22.43 8.18
CA THR A 12 11.38 -22.35 6.73
C THR A 12 12.71 -22.20 5.98
N LYS A 13 12.92 -22.97 4.91
CA LYS A 13 14.02 -22.83 3.96
C LYS A 13 13.49 -22.33 2.62
N LEU A 14 14.34 -21.62 1.88
CA LEU A 14 14.07 -21.21 0.50
C LEU A 14 14.78 -22.17 -0.44
N GLU A 15 14.06 -22.72 -1.40
CA GLU A 15 14.58 -23.56 -2.47
C GLU A 15 14.55 -22.76 -3.78
N PHE A 16 15.67 -22.72 -4.48
CA PHE A 16 15.79 -22.06 -5.77
C PHE A 16 16.77 -22.83 -6.65
N GLU A 17 16.27 -23.34 -7.78
CA GLU A 17 17.06 -24.10 -8.77
C GLU A 17 17.79 -25.29 -8.14
N GLY A 18 17.13 -26.01 -7.21
CA GLY A 18 17.72 -27.15 -6.51
C GLY A 18 18.67 -26.77 -5.37
N HIS A 19 18.97 -25.49 -5.18
CA HIS A 19 19.79 -25.00 -4.06
C HIS A 19 18.91 -24.57 -2.88
N LEU A 20 19.33 -24.98 -1.69
CA LEU A 20 18.65 -24.63 -0.44
C LEU A 20 19.33 -23.46 0.26
N TYR A 21 18.51 -22.59 0.83
CA TYR A 21 18.95 -21.43 1.60
C TYR A 21 18.26 -21.39 2.97
N GLN A 22 19.04 -21.04 4.00
CA GLN A 22 18.59 -20.79 5.37
C GLN A 22 18.32 -19.30 5.58
N LYS A 23 17.29 -18.97 6.37
CA LYS A 23 16.99 -17.59 6.76
C LYS A 23 18.14 -17.05 7.62
N LYS A 24 18.74 -15.94 7.19
CA LYS A 24 19.81 -15.24 7.91
C LYS A 24 19.23 -14.16 8.82
N GLU A 25 18.49 -13.22 8.24
CA GLU A 25 17.92 -12.08 8.95
C GLU A 25 16.69 -11.54 8.21
N ALA A 26 15.81 -10.85 8.92
CA ALA A 26 14.73 -10.06 8.34
C ALA A 26 14.93 -8.60 8.74
N ARG A 27 14.86 -7.70 7.76
CA ARG A 27 14.94 -6.24 7.97
C ARG A 27 13.78 -5.59 7.25
N GLY A 28 12.83 -5.04 8.00
CA GLY A 28 11.59 -4.49 7.45
C GLY A 28 10.85 -5.54 6.62
N ASP A 29 10.57 -5.22 5.36
CA ASP A 29 9.87 -6.11 4.43
C ASP A 29 10.81 -7.11 3.72
N ASN A 30 12.12 -7.05 3.98
CA ASN A 30 13.11 -7.89 3.31
C ASN A 30 13.56 -9.05 4.20
N ILE A 31 13.61 -10.25 3.62
CA ILE A 31 14.19 -11.45 4.23
C ILE A 31 15.43 -11.83 3.44
N TYR A 32 16.55 -11.96 4.16
CA TYR A 32 17.83 -12.37 3.62
C TYR A 32 18.07 -13.83 3.92
N TRP A 33 18.51 -14.55 2.89
CA TRP A 33 18.76 -15.99 2.91
C TRP A 33 20.22 -16.24 2.55
N ARG A 34 20.81 -17.24 3.19
CA ARG A 34 22.18 -17.68 2.97
C ARG A 34 22.16 -19.15 2.57
N CYS A 35 22.99 -19.53 1.62
CA CYS A 35 23.11 -20.91 1.15
C CYS A 35 23.33 -21.89 2.33
N ASP A 36 22.65 -23.04 2.30
CA ASP A 36 22.79 -24.13 3.28
C ASP A 36 24.25 -24.62 3.34
N GLU A 37 24.92 -24.61 2.19
CA GLU A 37 26.29 -25.07 2.01
C GLU A 37 27.35 -24.01 2.35
N TYR A 38 26.95 -22.86 2.91
CA TYR A 38 27.87 -21.80 3.34
C TYR A 38 28.96 -22.33 4.29
N LYS A 39 28.61 -23.23 5.21
CA LYS A 39 29.57 -23.79 6.18
C LYS A 39 30.38 -24.97 5.64
N THR A 40 29.81 -25.73 4.70
CA THR A 40 30.43 -26.97 4.19
C THR A 40 31.34 -26.71 2.99
N LEU A 41 30.94 -25.79 2.11
CA LEU A 41 31.66 -25.48 0.87
C LEU A 41 32.15 -24.02 0.81
N ASN A 42 32.06 -23.28 1.91
CA ASN A 42 32.35 -21.84 1.95
C ASN A 42 31.56 -21.04 0.90
N CYS A 43 30.37 -21.53 0.54
CA CYS A 43 29.53 -20.95 -0.51
C CYS A 43 29.02 -19.56 -0.09
N THR A 44 29.31 -18.52 -0.88
CA THR A 44 28.88 -17.13 -0.62
C THR A 44 27.48 -16.82 -1.16
N GLY A 45 26.77 -17.82 -1.68
CA GLY A 45 25.43 -17.68 -2.24
C GLY A 45 24.45 -17.08 -1.24
N THR A 46 23.81 -15.98 -1.64
CA THR A 46 22.75 -15.33 -0.86
C THR A 46 21.53 -15.07 -1.74
N ALA A 47 20.36 -15.05 -1.12
CA ALA A 47 19.11 -14.70 -1.79
C ALA A 47 18.33 -13.71 -0.94
N LYS A 48 17.45 -12.95 -1.59
CA LYS A 48 16.60 -11.96 -0.94
C LYS A 48 15.16 -12.18 -1.39
N THR A 49 14.24 -12.25 -0.43
CA THR A 49 12.81 -12.26 -0.70
C THR A 49 12.13 -11.09 0.00
N ILE A 50 11.05 -10.58 -0.59
CA ILE A 50 10.19 -9.61 0.07
C ILE A 50 9.13 -10.41 0.84
N GLY A 51 9.17 -10.32 2.17
CA GLY A 51 8.21 -10.92 3.08
C GLY A 51 7.00 -10.01 3.33
N LEU A 52 5.89 -10.62 3.70
CA LEU A 52 4.76 -9.89 4.28
C LEU A 52 5.14 -9.42 5.69
N ARG A 53 4.78 -8.19 6.06
CA ARG A 53 5.12 -7.63 7.38
C ARG A 53 4.67 -8.54 8.51
N GLU A 54 5.50 -8.64 9.55
CA GLU A 54 5.20 -9.41 10.75
C GLU A 54 3.84 -8.99 11.34
N GLY A 55 2.91 -9.94 11.47
CA GLY A 55 1.51 -9.69 11.88
C GLY A 55 0.48 -9.63 10.74
N THR A 56 0.89 -9.33 9.51
CA THR A 56 -0.02 -9.32 8.34
C THR A 56 -0.41 -10.71 7.85
N GLU A 57 0.30 -11.76 8.24
CA GLU A 57 -0.20 -13.12 8.03
C GLU A 57 -1.29 -13.46 9.06
N ALA A 58 -1.13 -13.08 10.33
CA ALA A 58 -2.07 -13.46 11.38
C ALA A 58 -3.42 -12.73 11.31
N THR A 59 -3.39 -11.42 11.11
CA THR A 59 -4.60 -10.58 11.05
C THR A 59 -5.48 -10.91 9.85
N TRP A 60 -4.86 -11.50 8.85
CA TRP A 60 -5.14 -11.13 7.50
C TRP A 60 -5.13 -12.42 6.65
N ILE A 61 -4.02 -13.14 6.47
CA ILE A 61 -4.01 -14.41 5.70
C ILE A 61 -4.52 -15.60 6.53
N GLY A 62 -4.41 -15.51 7.85
CA GLY A 62 -4.56 -16.62 8.78
C GLY A 62 -3.22 -17.34 9.03
N ARG A 63 -3.17 -18.13 10.10
CA ARG A 63 -2.06 -19.07 10.36
C ARG A 63 -2.56 -20.49 10.14
N PRO A 64 -1.71 -21.49 9.86
CA PRO A 64 -2.13 -22.89 9.84
C PRO A 64 -2.89 -23.24 11.13
N GLY A 65 -4.17 -23.61 11.01
CA GLY A 65 -5.05 -23.91 12.15
C GLY A 65 -5.76 -22.71 12.79
N ARG A 66 -5.57 -21.47 12.32
CA ARG A 66 -6.34 -20.29 12.76
C ARG A 66 -6.85 -19.47 11.59
N ARG A 67 -8.16 -19.25 11.56
CA ARG A 67 -8.81 -18.35 10.60
C ARG A 67 -8.27 -16.92 10.77
N PRO A 68 -8.19 -16.13 9.68
CA PRO A 68 -7.84 -14.72 9.77
C PRO A 68 -8.85 -13.96 10.62
N LEU A 69 -8.38 -12.87 11.25
CA LEU A 69 -9.19 -12.05 12.15
C LEU A 69 -10.33 -11.33 11.41
N PHE A 70 -10.09 -10.99 10.14
CA PHE A 70 -11.08 -10.36 9.27
C PHE A 70 -11.38 -11.25 8.05
N PRO A 71 -12.66 -11.35 7.63
CA PRO A 71 -13.05 -12.06 6.41
C PRO A 71 -12.30 -11.55 5.18
N LEU A 72 -12.00 -12.46 4.25
CA LEU A 72 -11.29 -12.14 3.00
C LEU A 72 -12.05 -11.09 2.17
N GLU A 73 -13.36 -11.05 2.29
CA GLU A 73 -14.22 -10.08 1.62
C GLU A 73 -13.96 -8.63 2.07
N MET A 74 -13.44 -8.43 3.28
CA MET A 74 -13.10 -7.12 3.85
C MET A 74 -11.67 -6.66 3.55
N TRP A 75 -10.83 -7.54 3.00
CA TRP A 75 -9.37 -7.35 2.87
C TRP A 75 -8.94 -6.22 1.97
N ASN A 76 -9.83 -5.78 1.10
CA ASN A 76 -9.55 -4.77 0.12
C ASN A 76 -10.74 -3.83 0.01
N ASN A 77 -10.50 -2.67 -0.59
CA ASN A 77 -11.56 -1.85 -1.17
C ASN A 77 -12.22 -2.55 -2.38
N ARG A 78 -12.30 -3.89 -2.40
CA ARG A 78 -12.77 -4.72 -3.51
C ARG A 78 -14.16 -4.29 -3.94
N THR A 79 -15.08 -4.16 -2.99
CA THR A 79 -16.45 -3.71 -3.26
C THR A 79 -16.46 -2.29 -3.83
N VAL A 80 -15.72 -1.37 -3.22
CA VAL A 80 -15.60 0.03 -3.66
C VAL A 80 -14.99 0.11 -5.07
N THR A 81 -13.94 -0.66 -5.36
CA THR A 81 -13.28 -0.68 -6.68
C THR A 81 -14.14 -1.36 -7.74
N LEU A 82 -14.81 -2.47 -7.41
CA LEU A 82 -15.73 -3.16 -8.33
C LEU A 82 -16.92 -2.28 -8.73
N GLN A 83 -17.50 -1.59 -7.75
CA GLN A 83 -18.62 -0.68 -7.94
C GLN A 83 -18.17 0.70 -8.44
N GLN A 84 -16.86 0.92 -8.61
CA GLN A 84 -16.25 2.19 -9.00
C GLN A 84 -16.73 3.36 -8.13
N LEU A 85 -16.87 3.12 -6.84
CA LEU A 85 -17.30 4.11 -5.87
C LEU A 85 -16.15 5.02 -5.44
N PRO A 86 -16.44 6.28 -5.08
CA PRO A 86 -15.44 7.17 -4.53
C PRO A 86 -14.94 6.65 -3.18
N ARG A 87 -13.63 6.81 -2.91
CA ARG A 87 -13.08 6.50 -1.58
C ARG A 87 -13.41 7.66 -0.64
N THR A 88 -14.25 7.42 0.35
CA THR A 88 -14.70 8.43 1.33
C THR A 88 -13.54 9.08 2.07
N THR A 89 -12.49 8.31 2.36
CA THR A 89 -11.25 8.78 3.00
C THR A 89 -10.61 9.93 2.23
N ASN A 90 -10.56 9.90 0.90
CA ASN A 90 -9.88 10.92 0.11
C ASN A 90 -10.57 12.28 0.22
N SER A 91 -11.91 12.29 0.22
CA SER A 91 -12.70 13.52 0.29
C SER A 91 -12.58 14.18 1.67
N VAL A 92 -12.65 13.38 2.73
CA VAL A 92 -12.51 13.87 4.11
C VAL A 92 -11.09 14.37 4.37
N GLU A 93 -10.07 13.61 3.97
CA GLU A 93 -8.66 14.03 4.11
C GLU A 93 -8.37 15.31 3.30
N SER A 94 -8.91 15.40 2.07
CA SER A 94 -8.74 16.59 1.23
C SER A 94 -9.41 17.81 1.85
N TRP A 95 -10.62 17.66 2.39
CA TRP A 95 -11.33 18.73 3.10
C TRP A 95 -10.58 19.16 4.38
N HIS A 96 -10.14 18.19 5.19
CA HIS A 96 -9.36 18.46 6.38
C HIS A 96 -8.05 19.20 6.05
N HIS A 97 -7.31 18.77 5.03
CA HIS A 97 -6.11 19.45 4.56
C HIS A 97 -6.40 20.86 4.07
N GLN A 98 -7.51 21.06 3.34
CA GLN A 98 -7.92 22.38 2.89
C GLN A 98 -8.25 23.30 4.07
N ILE A 99 -8.96 22.81 5.08
CA ILE A 99 -9.24 23.54 6.32
C ILE A 99 -7.96 23.86 7.08
N GLN A 100 -7.05 22.90 7.22
CA GLN A 100 -5.77 23.11 7.87
C GLN A 100 -4.94 24.18 7.14
N SER A 101 -4.97 24.20 5.80
CA SER A 101 -4.29 25.23 5.01
C SER A 101 -4.85 26.64 5.22
N LYS A 102 -6.14 26.76 5.58
CA LYS A 102 -6.80 28.05 5.86
C LYS A 102 -6.41 28.63 7.21
N PHE A 103 -6.09 27.77 8.17
CA PHE A 103 -5.69 28.14 9.51
C PHE A 103 -4.18 27.94 9.69
N SER A 104 -3.38 28.90 9.24
CA SER A 104 -1.90 28.82 9.31
C SER A 104 -1.35 28.85 10.75
N SER A 105 -2.16 29.26 11.73
CA SER A 105 -1.82 29.25 13.16
C SER A 105 -2.57 28.11 13.87
N PRO A 106 -1.94 27.38 14.81
CA PRO A 106 -2.62 26.44 15.70
C PRO A 106 -3.74 27.09 16.53
N HIS A 107 -3.64 28.41 16.75
CA HIS A 107 -4.58 29.20 17.54
C HIS A 107 -4.99 30.46 16.76
N PRO A 108 -5.87 30.32 15.75
CA PRO A 108 -6.44 31.48 15.08
C PRO A 108 -7.31 32.27 16.07
N ASN A 109 -7.33 33.60 15.96
CA ASN A 109 -8.28 34.38 16.73
C ASN A 109 -9.71 34.10 16.24
N ILE A 110 -10.72 34.44 17.06
CA ILE A 110 -12.11 34.12 16.74
C ILE A 110 -12.60 34.72 15.42
N PHE A 111 -12.12 35.90 15.04
CA PHE A 111 -12.49 36.55 13.78
C PHE A 111 -11.88 35.85 12.56
N THR A 112 -10.59 35.52 12.62
CA THR A 112 -9.92 34.76 11.54
C THR A 112 -10.47 33.35 11.42
N PHE A 113 -10.88 32.74 12.54
CA PHE A 113 -11.60 31.48 12.54
C PHE A 113 -12.95 31.61 11.81
N ILE A 114 -13.78 32.59 12.18
CA ILE A 114 -15.09 32.83 11.56
C ILE A 114 -14.95 33.10 10.05
N ASP A 115 -14.00 33.95 9.64
CA ASP A 115 -13.78 34.26 8.23
C ASP A 115 -13.27 33.04 7.44
N GLY A 116 -12.40 32.22 8.04
CA GLY A 116 -11.96 30.96 7.45
C GLY A 116 -13.12 29.98 7.23
N ILE A 117 -14.00 29.82 8.23
CA ILE A 117 -15.20 28.97 8.11
C ILE A 117 -16.16 29.52 7.05
N ARG A 118 -16.39 30.84 7.02
CA ARG A 118 -17.23 31.48 5.99
C ARG A 118 -16.69 31.22 4.58
N SER A 119 -15.37 31.35 4.39
CA SER A 119 -14.71 31.09 3.11
C SER A 119 -14.89 29.63 2.66
N GLU A 120 -14.75 28.67 3.58
CA GLU A 120 -14.98 27.25 3.26
C GLU A 120 -16.44 26.96 2.94
N ASN A 121 -17.39 27.56 3.68
CA ASN A 121 -18.81 27.42 3.42
C ASN A 121 -19.19 27.92 2.02
N VAL A 122 -18.65 29.08 1.59
CA VAL A 122 -18.85 29.59 0.22
C VAL A 122 -18.34 28.59 -0.82
N ARG A 123 -17.16 28.00 -0.62
CA ARG A 123 -16.59 27.00 -1.52
C ARG A 123 -17.46 25.75 -1.62
N VAL A 124 -17.90 25.22 -0.47
CA VAL A 124 -18.75 24.01 -0.41
C VAL A 124 -20.10 24.28 -1.09
N ASN A 125 -20.75 25.40 -0.78
CA ASN A 125 -22.02 25.77 -1.42
C ASN A 125 -21.88 25.91 -2.94
N ALA A 126 -20.77 26.47 -3.42
CA ALA A 126 -20.52 26.54 -4.86
C ALA A 126 -20.37 25.15 -5.52
N ILE A 127 -19.87 24.15 -4.79
CA ILE A 127 -19.84 22.75 -5.26
C ILE A 127 -21.25 22.15 -5.26
N CYS A 128 -22.04 22.37 -4.20
CA CYS A 128 -23.42 21.92 -4.11
C CYS A 128 -24.27 22.48 -5.26
N VAL A 129 -24.21 23.79 -5.52
CA VAL A 129 -24.94 24.41 -6.64
C VAL A 129 -24.58 23.79 -7.98
N LYS A 130 -23.29 23.49 -8.22
CA LYS A 130 -22.87 22.80 -9.45
C LYS A 130 -23.51 21.41 -9.55
N LEU A 131 -23.50 20.65 -8.46
CA LEU A 131 -24.12 19.32 -8.40
C LEU A 131 -25.63 19.40 -8.64
N ASP A 132 -26.31 20.38 -8.04
CA ASP A 132 -27.75 20.61 -8.22
C ASP A 132 -28.10 20.97 -9.66
N CYS A 133 -27.20 21.66 -10.37
CA CYS A 133 -27.31 21.92 -11.80
C CYS A 133 -26.99 20.70 -12.70
N GLY A 134 -26.78 19.52 -12.12
CA GLY A 134 -26.46 18.29 -12.85
C GLY A 134 -25.01 18.21 -13.34
N HIS A 135 -24.09 19.00 -12.77
CA HIS A 135 -22.67 18.90 -13.12
C HIS A 135 -22.08 17.58 -12.61
N GLU A 136 -21.53 16.77 -13.50
CA GLU A 136 -20.87 15.52 -13.11
C GLU A 136 -19.48 15.79 -12.52
N VAL A 137 -19.24 15.31 -11.31
CA VAL A 137 -17.93 15.40 -10.66
C VAL A 137 -17.14 14.12 -10.95
N PRO A 138 -15.93 14.22 -11.53
CA PRO A 138 -15.12 13.05 -11.80
C PRO A 138 -14.68 12.37 -10.49
N LEU A 139 -14.83 11.04 -10.42
CA LEU A 139 -14.43 10.20 -9.28
C LEU A 139 -12.95 10.35 -8.91
N TYR A 140 -12.11 10.61 -9.92
CA TYR A 140 -10.66 10.84 -9.75
C TYR A 140 -10.26 12.10 -10.48
N SER A 141 -9.84 13.11 -9.70
CA SER A 141 -9.31 14.38 -10.23
C SER A 141 -7.93 14.19 -10.87
N ARG A 142 -7.06 13.34 -10.32
CA ARG A 142 -5.75 13.03 -10.90
C ARG A 142 -5.80 11.78 -11.77
N LEU A 143 -5.16 11.84 -12.94
CA LEU A 143 -5.08 10.74 -13.89
C LEU A 143 -4.39 9.51 -13.28
N GLU A 144 -3.33 9.70 -12.50
CA GLU A 144 -2.59 8.62 -11.83
C GLU A 144 -3.50 7.76 -10.94
N TYR A 145 -4.39 8.40 -10.17
CA TYR A 145 -5.33 7.68 -9.31
C TYR A 145 -6.37 6.92 -10.11
N ARG A 146 -6.83 7.50 -11.23
CA ARG A 146 -7.74 6.84 -12.17
C ARG A 146 -7.10 5.57 -12.75
N GLN A 147 -5.89 5.71 -13.29
CA GLN A 147 -5.13 4.61 -13.86
C GLN A 147 -4.79 3.54 -12.82
N ALA A 148 -4.42 3.94 -11.59
CA ALA A 148 -4.18 3.01 -10.50
C ALA A 148 -5.45 2.21 -10.15
N ASN A 149 -6.62 2.87 -10.11
CA ASN A 149 -7.88 2.20 -9.85
C ASN A 149 -8.29 1.24 -10.99
N GLU A 150 -8.08 1.62 -12.26
CA GLU A 150 -8.31 0.75 -13.42
C GLU A 150 -7.42 -0.50 -13.38
N ARG A 151 -6.14 -0.35 -13.05
CA ARG A 151 -5.22 -1.49 -12.90
C ARG A 151 -5.67 -2.43 -11.78
N LEU A 152 -6.07 -1.88 -10.63
CA LEU A 152 -6.59 -2.66 -9.51
C LEU A 152 -7.90 -3.37 -9.89
N LEU A 153 -8.79 -2.70 -10.63
CA LEU A 153 -10.04 -3.27 -11.11
C LEU A 153 -9.79 -4.46 -12.05
N ASN A 154 -8.83 -4.34 -12.97
CA ASN A 154 -8.45 -5.43 -13.87
C ASN A 154 -7.88 -6.63 -13.09
N LEU A 155 -7.06 -6.38 -12.06
CA LEU A 155 -6.54 -7.42 -11.19
C LEU A 155 -7.67 -8.15 -10.44
N ILE A 156 -8.63 -7.40 -9.89
CA ILE A 156 -9.77 -7.97 -9.16
C ILE A 156 -10.66 -8.80 -10.09
N ARG A 157 -10.90 -8.33 -11.33
CA ARG A 157 -11.72 -9.03 -12.32
C ARG A 157 -11.08 -10.35 -12.78
N GLY A 158 -9.76 -10.41 -12.87
CA GLY A 158 -9.01 -11.62 -13.22
C GLY A 158 -8.74 -12.57 -12.05
N TYR A 159 -9.14 -12.22 -10.82
CA TYR A 159 -8.80 -13.00 -9.63
C TYR A 159 -9.56 -14.33 -9.55
N GLN A 160 -8.81 -15.42 -9.37
CA GLN A 160 -9.35 -16.73 -8.99
C GLN A 160 -8.93 -17.07 -7.55
N GLN A 161 -9.83 -17.68 -6.79
CA GLN A 161 -9.63 -17.96 -5.36
C GLN A 161 -8.41 -18.85 -5.04
N ALA A 162 -7.94 -19.64 -6.01
CA ALA A 162 -6.73 -20.46 -5.89
C ALA A 162 -5.43 -19.64 -5.85
N ASP A 163 -5.45 -18.35 -6.20
CA ASP A 163 -4.25 -17.52 -6.40
C ASP A 163 -4.08 -16.40 -5.35
N GLN A 164 -4.51 -16.66 -4.12
CA GLN A 164 -4.56 -15.68 -3.03
C GLN A 164 -3.20 -14.99 -2.78
N VAL A 165 -2.09 -15.72 -2.84
CA VAL A 165 -0.75 -15.18 -2.57
C VAL A 165 -0.27 -14.23 -3.67
N ASN A 166 -0.49 -14.56 -4.95
CA ASN A 166 -0.07 -13.67 -6.03
C ASN A 166 -0.99 -12.46 -6.14
N PHE A 167 -2.28 -12.60 -5.85
CA PHE A 167 -3.19 -11.47 -5.74
C PHE A 167 -2.72 -10.48 -4.68
N LEU A 168 -2.38 -10.96 -3.48
CA LEU A 168 -1.88 -10.10 -2.40
C LEU A 168 -0.57 -9.42 -2.76
N ARG A 169 0.36 -10.16 -3.38
CA ARG A 169 1.64 -9.61 -3.85
C ARG A 169 1.45 -8.58 -4.96
N ALA A 170 0.47 -8.77 -5.84
CA ALA A 170 0.14 -7.78 -6.86
C ALA A 170 -0.50 -6.55 -6.22
N THR A 171 -1.49 -6.72 -5.33
CA THR A 171 -2.12 -5.59 -4.61
C THR A 171 -1.14 -4.82 -3.73
N SER A 172 -0.17 -5.49 -3.08
CA SER A 172 0.81 -4.82 -2.22
C SER A 172 1.76 -3.92 -3.03
N ARG A 173 2.10 -4.30 -4.27
CA ARG A 173 2.88 -3.46 -5.19
C ARG A 173 2.10 -2.22 -5.64
N PHE A 174 0.77 -2.26 -5.63
CA PHE A 174 -0.09 -1.11 -5.96
C PHE A 174 -0.29 -0.15 -4.80
N ILE A 175 -0.16 -0.62 -3.55
CA ILE A 175 -0.05 0.24 -2.37
C ILE A 175 1.39 0.75 -2.32
N LYS A 176 1.80 1.60 -3.27
CA LYS A 176 2.95 2.45 -3.04
C LYS A 176 2.60 3.33 -1.84
N PHE A 177 3.12 2.97 -0.67
CA PHE A 177 3.25 3.89 0.43
C PHE A 177 4.01 5.12 -0.12
N ARG A 178 3.54 6.32 0.22
CA ARG A 178 4.35 7.55 0.12
C ARG A 178 5.60 7.33 0.96
N GLY A 179 6.63 6.80 0.33
CA GLY A 179 7.93 6.54 0.90
C GLY A 179 8.89 6.65 -0.26
N VAL A 180 9.35 7.89 -0.45
CA VAL A 180 10.53 8.34 -1.20
C VAL A 180 11.06 7.29 -2.19
N ASP A 181 10.79 7.51 -3.48
CA ASP A 181 11.49 6.77 -4.54
C ASP A 181 13.00 7.10 -4.41
N PRO A 182 13.92 6.11 -4.26
CA PRO A 182 15.35 6.35 -4.07
C PRO A 182 16.09 6.90 -5.30
N VAL A 183 15.37 7.37 -6.31
CA VAL A 183 15.90 7.70 -7.65
C VAL A 183 16.12 9.21 -7.83
N GLN A 184 15.86 10.02 -6.80
CA GLN A 184 16.07 11.48 -6.85
C GLN A 184 17.27 11.98 -6.05
N GLN A 185 18.08 11.10 -5.45
CA GLN A 185 19.21 11.52 -4.61
C GLN A 185 20.57 11.61 -5.33
N GLU A 186 20.63 11.36 -6.64
CA GLU A 186 21.88 11.51 -7.42
C GLU A 186 21.91 12.81 -8.26
N ALA A 187 20.91 13.69 -8.12
CA ALA A 187 20.81 14.93 -8.92
C ALA A 187 21.01 16.21 -8.10
N GLU A 188 21.21 16.14 -6.78
CA GLU A 188 21.36 17.33 -5.91
C GLU A 188 22.78 17.52 -5.34
N ASP A 189 23.73 16.61 -5.61
CA ASP A 189 25.12 16.70 -5.11
C ASP A 189 26.15 17.17 -6.17
N MET A 190 25.73 17.86 -7.23
CA MET A 190 26.64 18.34 -8.29
C MET A 190 26.64 19.87 -8.53
N ASP A 191 25.95 20.66 -7.71
CA ASP A 191 25.92 22.13 -7.83
C ASP A 191 26.26 22.83 -6.50
N GLU A 192 27.38 22.45 -5.87
CA GLU A 192 28.08 23.29 -4.89
C GLU A 192 29.60 23.27 -5.18
N ASP A 193 30.01 24.18 -6.08
CA ASP A 193 31.34 24.83 -6.08
C ASP A 193 31.11 26.34 -5.86
#